data_AF-A0A349W4X9-F1
#
_entry.id   AF-A0A349W4X9-F1
#
_cell.length_a   1.000
_cell.length_b   1.000
_cell.length_c   1.000
_cell.angle_alpha   90.00
_cell.angle_beta   90.00
_cell.angle_gamma   90.00
#
_symmetry.space_group_name_H-M   'P 1'
#
loop_
_entity.id
_entity.type
_entity.pdbx_description
1 polymer ?
#
loop_
_entity_poly.entity_id
_entity_poly.type
_entity_poly.pdbx_seq_one_letter_code
_entity_poly.pdbx_strand_id
1 'polypeptide(L)'
;MSDKDKSILVEASKRSPRNEVARFILSDLDSAITLLNQSSPDGKKQRISKNVAQLFKSRVALYEGTWLKYFSGTAFVPKGPGWPGAAKSYNSNYAFPTGSIAGEIDYFLTQAMESAAAVADNVPLVSNTGIIESANNENPYFSMFGAVDMSSYGEVLLWRQYNQSLVTHNVPVYAQRGNYAVGLTRGLVESFLMSNGLPIYASGSGYAGDDYIADVRKNRDGRLQLFLKEPGQKNVLVNIGQGTHYTLIEPTPTVYDTDWERRYTTGYTIRKGISYDGLQTLNGQGFTGSITFRATEAYLNYMEACFEKNQNLDTKAQAYWRSLRTRAKVDQDFNATIAATQMEKEKKDWGAYSAGQFVSPTLYNIRRERRSELMAEGLRWMDLKRWRAMDQLITTADHFEGFKLWGPMKDWYKPEQLIYGATNDKSVVSDPARSEYLRPLEVRSNALSYTGVKFAMAHYLAPIAVEHFQLASDDGTAENSVIYQNPGWSLISGTAPTGL
;
A
#
# COMPACT_ATOMS: atom_id res chain seq x y z
N MET A 1 29.30 -25.57 -12.40
CA MET A 1 28.08 -26.23 -12.86
C MET A 1 28.48 -27.17 -13.99
N SER A 2 28.08 -28.45 -13.98
CA SER A 2 28.38 -29.32 -15.12
C SER A 2 27.56 -28.90 -16.36
N ASP A 3 27.96 -29.31 -17.56
CA ASP A 3 27.20 -29.01 -18.79
C ASP A 3 25.76 -29.57 -18.73
N LYS A 4 25.57 -30.70 -18.03
CA LYS A 4 24.26 -31.29 -17.76
C LYS A 4 23.43 -30.43 -16.80
N ASP A 5 24.03 -29.90 -15.75
CA ASP A 5 23.33 -29.01 -14.81
C ASP A 5 22.96 -27.68 -15.50
N LYS A 6 23.81 -27.20 -16.42
CA LYS A 6 23.55 -25.99 -17.20
C LYS A 6 22.33 -26.15 -18.11
N SER A 7 22.23 -27.24 -18.86
CA SER A 7 21.10 -27.47 -19.75
C SER A 7 19.78 -27.63 -18.97
N ILE A 8 19.79 -28.28 -17.80
CA ILE A 8 18.63 -28.36 -16.90
C ILE A 8 18.21 -26.96 -16.42
N LEU A 9 19.18 -26.13 -15.99
CA LEU A 9 18.90 -24.77 -15.56
C LEU A 9 18.30 -23.91 -16.68
N VAL A 10 18.87 -23.98 -17.88
CA VAL A 10 18.38 -23.24 -19.06
C VAL A 10 16.96 -23.67 -19.38
N GLU A 11 16.67 -24.98 -19.42
CA GLU A 11 15.32 -25.48 -19.69
C GLU A 11 14.31 -24.99 -18.63
N ALA A 12 14.67 -25.10 -17.34
CA ALA A 12 13.83 -24.66 -16.23
C ALA A 12 13.61 -23.14 -16.16
N SER A 13 14.48 -22.36 -16.83
CA SER A 13 14.41 -20.90 -16.82
C SER A 13 13.38 -20.32 -17.80
N LYS A 14 12.86 -21.12 -18.76
CA LYS A 14 11.88 -20.65 -19.75
C LYS A 14 10.68 -19.96 -19.06
N ARG A 15 10.39 -18.73 -19.48
CA ARG A 15 9.33 -17.92 -18.84
C ARG A 15 7.96 -18.30 -19.39
N SER A 16 7.00 -18.59 -18.51
CA SER A 16 5.61 -18.76 -18.90
C SER A 16 4.86 -17.41 -19.01
N PRO A 17 3.80 -17.32 -19.84
CA PRO A 17 2.87 -16.19 -19.83
C PRO A 17 2.34 -15.90 -18.42
N ARG A 18 2.21 -14.62 -18.06
CA ARG A 18 1.93 -14.21 -16.66
C ARG A 18 0.61 -14.78 -16.10
N ASN A 19 -0.43 -14.84 -16.93
CA ASN A 19 -1.73 -15.41 -16.52
C ASN A 19 -1.65 -16.92 -16.30
N GLU A 20 -0.79 -17.66 -17.01
CA GLU A 20 -0.54 -19.08 -16.75
C GLU A 20 0.13 -19.29 -15.39
N VAL A 21 1.12 -18.44 -15.05
CA VAL A 21 1.74 -18.45 -13.72
C VAL A 21 0.70 -18.18 -12.64
N ALA A 22 -0.19 -17.21 -12.86
CA ALA A 22 -1.28 -16.93 -11.93
C ALA A 22 -2.24 -18.13 -11.79
N ARG A 23 -2.62 -18.80 -12.89
CA ARG A 23 -3.44 -20.03 -12.86
C ARG A 23 -2.76 -21.15 -12.08
N PHE A 24 -1.46 -21.34 -12.28
CA PHE A 24 -0.68 -22.31 -11.52
C PHE A 24 -0.72 -22.01 -10.02
N ILE A 25 -0.51 -20.75 -9.63
CA ILE A 25 -0.63 -20.32 -8.23
C ILE A 25 -2.05 -20.59 -7.69
N LEU A 26 -3.11 -20.29 -8.45
CA LEU A 26 -4.48 -20.58 -8.01
C LEU A 26 -4.71 -22.07 -7.82
N SER A 27 -4.18 -22.93 -8.70
CA SER A 27 -4.28 -24.39 -8.61
C SER A 27 -3.58 -24.94 -7.36
N ASP A 28 -2.40 -24.42 -7.02
CA ASP A 28 -1.70 -24.79 -5.78
C ASP A 28 -2.50 -24.34 -4.55
N LEU A 29 -3.09 -23.15 -4.61
CA LEU A 29 -3.93 -22.63 -3.53
C LEU A 29 -5.23 -23.43 -3.37
N ASP A 30 -5.83 -23.89 -4.47
CA ASP A 30 -6.98 -24.80 -4.42
C ASP A 30 -6.63 -26.10 -3.73
N SER A 31 -5.49 -26.69 -4.08
CA SER A 31 -4.96 -27.87 -3.41
C SER A 31 -4.76 -27.59 -1.92
N ALA A 32 -4.11 -26.49 -1.55
CA ALA A 32 -3.91 -26.09 -0.17
C ALA A 32 -5.25 -25.88 0.58
N ILE A 33 -6.24 -25.25 -0.03
CA ILE A 33 -7.57 -25.02 0.56
C ILE A 33 -8.24 -26.35 0.92
N THR A 34 -8.09 -27.39 0.11
CA THR A 34 -8.67 -28.72 0.42
C THR A 34 -7.94 -29.44 1.56
N LEU A 35 -6.64 -29.21 1.72
CA LEU A 35 -5.78 -29.92 2.68
C LEU A 35 -5.62 -29.20 4.02
N LEU A 36 -5.87 -27.88 4.07
CA LEU A 36 -5.70 -27.08 5.28
C LEU A 36 -6.92 -27.08 6.20
N ASN A 37 -6.66 -27.05 7.50
CA ASN A 37 -7.69 -26.84 8.52
C ASN A 37 -8.35 -25.47 8.37
N GLN A 38 -9.64 -25.39 8.73
CA GLN A 38 -10.42 -24.15 8.69
C GLN A 38 -9.75 -23.03 9.51
N SER A 39 -9.34 -23.38 10.72
CA SER A 39 -8.61 -22.50 11.64
C SER A 39 -7.15 -22.93 11.72
N SER A 40 -6.29 -22.02 12.20
CA SER A 40 -4.88 -22.33 12.40
C SER A 40 -4.73 -23.48 13.41
N PRO A 41 -3.97 -24.55 13.09
CA PRO A 41 -3.87 -25.74 13.93
C PRO A 41 -3.19 -25.50 15.28
N ASP A 42 -2.47 -24.38 15.44
CA ASP A 42 -1.83 -24.01 16.69
C ASP A 42 -2.77 -23.28 17.68
N GLY A 43 -4.00 -22.95 17.25
CA GLY A 43 -4.94 -22.12 18.02
C GLY A 43 -4.50 -20.67 18.21
N LYS A 44 -3.33 -20.28 17.71
CA LYS A 44 -2.68 -18.98 17.90
C LYS A 44 -2.63 -18.14 16.63
N LYS A 45 -2.93 -18.71 15.46
CA LYS A 45 -2.90 -18.03 14.15
C LYS A 45 -1.49 -17.67 13.68
N GLN A 46 -0.51 -18.53 14.00
CA GLN A 46 0.88 -18.42 13.53
C GLN A 46 1.19 -19.49 12.48
N ARG A 47 0.28 -20.44 12.23
CA ARG A 47 0.33 -21.38 11.11
C ARG A 47 -0.73 -21.07 10.05
N ILE A 48 -0.40 -21.36 8.80
CA ILE A 48 -1.29 -21.17 7.65
C ILE A 48 -2.58 -21.99 7.85
N SER A 49 -3.72 -21.39 7.52
CA SER A 49 -5.05 -21.99 7.59
C SER A 49 -5.78 -21.85 6.25
N LYS A 50 -6.93 -22.51 6.11
CA LYS A 50 -7.77 -22.42 4.91
C LYS A 50 -8.17 -20.97 4.60
N ASN A 51 -8.52 -20.17 5.61
CA ASN A 51 -8.86 -18.76 5.42
C ASN A 51 -7.69 -17.93 4.87
N VAL A 52 -6.45 -18.26 5.25
CA VAL A 52 -5.25 -17.59 4.71
C VAL A 52 -5.07 -17.95 3.24
N ALA A 53 -5.22 -19.24 2.88
CA ALA A 53 -5.13 -19.69 1.49
C ALA A 53 -6.23 -19.06 0.61
N GLN A 54 -7.48 -19.01 1.10
CA GLN A 54 -8.59 -18.33 0.42
C GLN A 54 -8.33 -16.83 0.20
N LEU A 55 -7.88 -16.12 1.24
CA LEU A 55 -7.56 -14.69 1.10
C LEU A 55 -6.41 -14.47 0.11
N PHE A 56 -5.37 -15.30 0.15
CA PHE A 56 -4.27 -15.17 -0.79
C PHE A 56 -4.69 -15.51 -2.22
N LYS A 57 -5.54 -16.53 -2.41
CA LYS A 57 -6.16 -16.86 -3.70
C LYS A 57 -6.95 -15.66 -4.25
N SER A 58 -7.77 -15.04 -3.39
CA SER A 58 -8.51 -13.83 -3.74
C SER A 58 -7.59 -12.68 -4.20
N ARG A 59 -6.49 -12.43 -3.47
CA ARG A 59 -5.51 -11.39 -3.80
C ARG A 59 -4.85 -11.65 -5.15
N VAL A 60 -4.34 -12.86 -5.37
CA VAL A 60 -3.67 -13.25 -6.63
C VAL A 60 -4.64 -13.08 -7.81
N ALA A 61 -5.87 -13.59 -7.67
CA ALA A 61 -6.87 -13.52 -8.71
C ALA A 61 -7.30 -12.07 -9.01
N LEU A 62 -7.54 -11.23 -7.98
CA LEU A 62 -7.83 -9.81 -8.16
C LEU A 62 -6.68 -9.09 -8.90
N TYR A 63 -5.44 -9.41 -8.52
CA TYR A 63 -4.26 -8.77 -9.07
C TYR A 63 -4.03 -9.14 -10.53
N GLU A 64 -4.25 -10.40 -10.90
CA GLU A 64 -4.17 -10.83 -12.29
C GLU A 64 -5.31 -10.26 -13.13
N GLY A 65 -6.56 -10.38 -12.67
CA GLY A 65 -7.72 -9.92 -13.40
C GLY A 65 -7.69 -8.42 -13.70
N THR A 66 -7.30 -7.60 -12.71
CA THR A 66 -7.16 -6.15 -12.91
C THR A 66 -5.95 -5.78 -13.78
N TRP A 67 -4.83 -6.48 -13.65
CA TRP A 67 -3.69 -6.24 -14.55
C TRP A 67 -4.05 -6.53 -16.01
N LEU A 68 -4.64 -7.69 -16.30
CA LEU A 68 -5.08 -8.05 -17.64
C LEU A 68 -6.07 -7.01 -18.19
N LYS A 69 -6.99 -6.52 -17.36
CA LYS A 69 -7.95 -5.47 -17.74
C LYS A 69 -7.25 -4.17 -18.13
N TYR A 70 -6.38 -3.63 -17.28
CA TYR A 70 -5.80 -2.29 -17.47
C TYR A 70 -4.60 -2.24 -18.42
N PHE A 71 -3.92 -3.37 -18.61
CA PHE A 71 -2.80 -3.51 -19.55
C PHE A 71 -3.18 -4.22 -20.85
N SER A 72 -4.47 -4.53 -21.06
CA SER A 72 -4.97 -5.09 -22.31
C SER A 72 -4.47 -4.27 -23.52
N GLY A 73 -3.98 -4.97 -24.55
CA GLY A 73 -3.45 -4.32 -25.74
C GLY A 73 -2.06 -3.66 -25.57
N THR A 74 -1.31 -4.00 -24.53
CA THR A 74 0.07 -3.51 -24.32
C THR A 74 1.08 -4.65 -24.25
N ALA A 75 2.37 -4.32 -24.35
CA ALA A 75 3.48 -5.27 -24.20
C ALA A 75 3.53 -6.00 -22.83
N PHE A 76 2.76 -5.55 -21.85
CA PHE A 76 2.70 -6.11 -20.49
C PHE A 76 1.72 -7.28 -20.37
N VAL A 77 0.99 -7.61 -21.42
CA VAL A 77 0.03 -8.72 -21.47
C VAL A 77 0.39 -9.65 -22.62
N PRO A 78 0.35 -10.99 -22.42
CA PRO A 78 0.56 -11.95 -23.50
C PRO A 78 -0.30 -11.65 -24.74
N LYS A 79 0.27 -11.84 -25.94
CA LYS A 79 -0.31 -11.46 -27.25
C LYS A 79 -0.54 -9.95 -27.47
N GLY A 80 -0.22 -9.08 -26.52
CA GLY A 80 -0.25 -7.64 -26.74
C GLY A 80 0.88 -7.16 -27.67
N PRO A 81 0.69 -6.05 -28.40
CA PRO A 81 1.73 -5.47 -29.26
C PRO A 81 3.03 -5.22 -28.47
N GLY A 82 4.15 -5.71 -29.00
CA GLY A 82 5.46 -5.55 -28.38
C GLY A 82 5.72 -6.45 -27.16
N TRP A 83 4.85 -7.42 -26.85
CA TRP A 83 5.11 -8.37 -25.77
C TRP A 83 6.37 -9.20 -26.05
N PRO A 84 7.44 -9.09 -25.24
CA PRO A 84 8.72 -9.71 -25.57
C PRO A 84 8.69 -11.25 -25.60
N GLY A 85 7.72 -11.86 -24.91
CA GLY A 85 7.53 -13.31 -24.91
C GLY A 85 7.09 -13.87 -26.27
N ALA A 86 6.55 -13.05 -27.17
CA ALA A 86 6.16 -13.46 -28.52
C ALA A 86 7.36 -13.89 -29.38
N ALA A 87 8.56 -13.39 -29.09
CA ALA A 87 9.79 -13.74 -29.80
C ALA A 87 10.36 -15.12 -29.40
N LYS A 88 9.79 -15.76 -28.38
CA LYS A 88 10.28 -17.06 -27.89
C LYS A 88 9.49 -18.21 -28.50
N SER A 89 10.19 -19.17 -29.07
CA SER A 89 9.60 -20.33 -29.76
C SER A 89 8.64 -21.13 -28.88
N TYR A 90 8.95 -21.29 -27.59
CA TYR A 90 8.11 -21.98 -26.61
C TYR A 90 6.78 -21.26 -26.29
N ASN A 91 6.60 -20.01 -26.75
CA ASN A 91 5.35 -19.26 -26.62
C ASN A 91 4.60 -19.08 -27.96
N SER A 92 5.13 -19.60 -29.07
CA SER A 92 4.58 -19.40 -30.42
C SER A 92 3.10 -19.83 -30.53
N ASN A 93 2.77 -20.98 -29.96
CA ASN A 93 1.42 -21.57 -29.98
C ASN A 93 0.56 -21.16 -28.77
N TYR A 94 1.02 -20.23 -27.95
CA TYR A 94 0.26 -19.80 -26.78
C TYR A 94 -1.13 -19.28 -27.20
N ALA A 95 -2.15 -19.67 -26.47
CA ALA A 95 -3.50 -19.13 -26.52
C ALA A 95 -4.02 -19.00 -25.10
N PHE A 96 -4.87 -18.01 -24.84
CA PHE A 96 -5.50 -17.87 -23.54
C PHE A 96 -6.35 -19.11 -23.23
N PRO A 97 -6.30 -19.69 -22.02
CA PRO A 97 -7.06 -20.91 -21.67
C PRO A 97 -8.57 -20.78 -21.84
N THR A 98 -9.11 -19.58 -21.61
CA THR A 98 -10.52 -19.23 -21.83
C THR A 98 -10.81 -18.78 -23.27
N GLY A 99 -9.84 -18.87 -24.17
CA GLY A 99 -9.93 -18.46 -25.57
C GLY A 99 -9.75 -16.95 -25.81
N SER A 100 -9.84 -16.10 -24.79
CA SER A 100 -9.68 -14.65 -24.94
C SER A 100 -9.18 -13.97 -23.66
N ILE A 101 -8.62 -12.76 -23.80
CA ILE A 101 -8.26 -11.94 -22.65
C ILE A 101 -9.49 -11.57 -21.80
N ALA A 102 -10.64 -11.32 -22.43
CA ALA A 102 -11.88 -11.01 -21.73
C ALA A 102 -12.35 -12.19 -20.87
N GLY A 103 -12.24 -13.42 -21.39
CA GLY A 103 -12.51 -14.64 -20.64
C GLY A 103 -11.55 -14.85 -19.46
N GLU A 104 -10.26 -14.50 -19.62
CA GLU A 104 -9.30 -14.59 -18.51
C GLU A 104 -9.62 -13.58 -17.41
N ILE A 105 -9.92 -12.33 -17.78
CA ILE A 105 -10.34 -11.29 -16.83
C ILE A 105 -11.57 -11.77 -16.06
N ASP A 106 -12.58 -12.30 -16.77
CA ASP A 106 -13.79 -12.84 -16.17
C ASP A 106 -13.51 -13.97 -15.18
N TYR A 107 -12.68 -14.94 -15.58
CA TYR A 107 -12.25 -16.06 -14.75
C TYR A 107 -11.59 -15.58 -13.46
N PHE A 108 -10.57 -14.72 -13.57
CA PHE A 108 -9.82 -14.25 -12.40
C PHE A 108 -10.67 -13.40 -11.47
N LEU A 109 -11.53 -12.51 -11.98
CA LEU A 109 -12.39 -11.71 -11.13
C LEU A 109 -13.47 -12.57 -10.43
N THR A 110 -13.97 -13.62 -11.09
CA THR A 110 -14.84 -14.63 -10.45
C THR A 110 -14.11 -15.33 -9.31
N GLN A 111 -12.90 -15.85 -9.55
CA GLN A 111 -12.09 -16.50 -8.53
C GLN A 111 -11.76 -15.57 -7.35
N ALA A 112 -11.55 -14.29 -7.63
CA ALA A 112 -11.32 -13.26 -6.61
C ALA A 112 -12.53 -13.08 -5.69
N MET A 113 -13.73 -12.98 -6.27
CA MET A 113 -15.00 -12.83 -5.55
C MET A 113 -15.33 -14.07 -4.72
N GLU A 114 -15.28 -15.27 -5.31
CA GLU A 114 -15.60 -16.53 -4.63
C GLU A 114 -14.70 -16.74 -3.40
N SER A 115 -13.38 -16.58 -3.59
CA SER A 115 -12.40 -16.79 -2.51
C SER A 115 -12.47 -15.70 -1.44
N ALA A 116 -12.77 -14.46 -1.82
CA ALA A 116 -13.00 -13.37 -0.87
C ALA A 116 -14.24 -13.61 -0.01
N ALA A 117 -15.36 -14.00 -0.64
CA ALA A 117 -16.61 -14.26 0.05
C ALA A 117 -16.45 -15.38 1.09
N ALA A 118 -15.73 -16.46 0.75
CA ALA A 118 -15.43 -17.55 1.67
C ALA A 118 -14.79 -17.09 2.99
N VAL A 119 -14.03 -15.98 2.98
CA VAL A 119 -13.43 -15.39 4.17
C VAL A 119 -14.35 -14.33 4.80
N ALA A 120 -14.79 -13.34 4.02
CA ALA A 120 -15.54 -12.18 4.52
C ALA A 120 -16.93 -12.54 5.07
N ASP A 121 -17.57 -13.60 4.56
CA ASP A 121 -18.86 -14.08 5.09
C ASP A 121 -18.71 -14.70 6.49
N ASN A 122 -17.51 -15.18 6.84
CA ASN A 122 -17.29 -16.02 8.03
C ASN A 122 -16.39 -15.37 9.10
N VAL A 123 -15.74 -14.25 8.80
CA VAL A 123 -14.80 -13.59 9.72
C VAL A 123 -15.20 -12.14 9.94
N PRO A 124 -15.87 -11.81 11.07
CA PRO A 124 -16.33 -10.46 11.32
C PRO A 124 -15.18 -9.48 11.57
N LEU A 125 -15.43 -8.21 11.24
CA LEU A 125 -14.51 -7.11 11.51
C LEU A 125 -14.32 -6.90 13.02
N VAL A 126 -13.10 -6.57 13.43
CA VAL A 126 -12.81 -6.19 14.82
C VAL A 126 -13.44 -4.83 15.11
N SER A 127 -14.12 -4.75 16.26
CA SER A 127 -14.78 -3.55 16.78
C SER A 127 -13.82 -2.36 16.86
N ASN A 128 -14.31 -1.19 16.45
CA ASN A 128 -13.65 0.09 16.66
C ASN A 128 -14.51 0.95 17.57
N THR A 129 -14.00 1.28 18.76
CA THR A 129 -14.68 2.17 19.71
C THR A 129 -14.38 3.64 19.45
N GLY A 130 -13.31 3.95 18.70
CA GLY A 130 -12.83 5.31 18.46
C GLY A 130 -11.91 5.86 19.55
N ILE A 131 -11.71 5.10 20.63
CA ILE A 131 -10.81 5.46 21.73
C ILE A 131 -9.37 5.26 21.24
N ILE A 132 -8.51 6.25 21.48
CA ILE A 132 -7.11 6.22 21.07
C ILE A 132 -6.23 5.92 22.29
N GLU A 133 -6.26 6.78 23.30
CA GLU A 133 -5.32 6.76 24.43
C GLU A 133 -5.85 5.94 25.60
N SER A 134 -5.90 4.62 25.41
CA SER A 134 -6.21 3.69 26.49
C SER A 134 -5.03 2.79 26.81
N ALA A 135 -4.72 2.68 28.10
CA ALA A 135 -3.78 1.69 28.62
C ALA A 135 -4.31 0.25 28.46
N ASN A 136 -5.63 0.11 28.29
CA ASN A 136 -6.32 -1.14 28.09
C ASN A 136 -6.69 -1.32 26.62
N ASN A 137 -7.07 -2.54 26.24
CA ASN A 137 -7.56 -2.87 24.89
C ASN A 137 -9.02 -2.37 24.68
N GLU A 138 -9.31 -1.11 25.03
CA GLU A 138 -10.64 -0.51 24.88
C GLU A 138 -11.03 -0.26 23.42
N ASN A 139 -10.04 -0.21 22.51
CA ASN A 139 -10.27 -0.15 21.08
C ASN A 139 -9.49 -1.28 20.37
N PRO A 140 -10.10 -2.47 20.22
CA PRO A 140 -9.38 -3.62 19.67
C PRO A 140 -8.95 -3.43 18.22
N TYR A 141 -9.63 -2.60 17.43
CA TYR A 141 -9.18 -2.25 16.08
C TYR A 141 -7.88 -1.45 16.09
N PHE A 142 -7.69 -0.53 17.05
CA PHE A 142 -6.43 0.20 17.19
C PHE A 142 -5.33 -0.71 17.78
N SER A 143 -5.64 -1.39 18.87
CA SER A 143 -4.67 -2.17 19.65
C SER A 143 -4.10 -3.37 18.90
N MET A 144 -4.83 -3.96 17.94
CA MET A 144 -4.33 -5.11 17.18
C MET A 144 -3.05 -4.81 16.38
N PHE A 145 -2.75 -3.54 16.08
CA PHE A 145 -1.55 -3.17 15.33
C PHE A 145 -0.28 -3.02 16.19
N GLY A 146 -0.42 -2.95 17.52
CA GLY A 146 0.70 -2.84 18.47
C GLY A 146 0.74 -3.95 19.52
N ALA A 147 -0.09 -4.99 19.39
CA ALA A 147 -0.21 -6.06 20.36
C ALA A 147 0.97 -7.05 20.29
N VAL A 148 1.40 -7.57 21.44
CA VAL A 148 2.40 -8.66 21.53
C VAL A 148 1.81 -10.00 21.09
N ASP A 149 0.58 -10.30 21.51
CA ASP A 149 -0.19 -11.46 21.08
C ASP A 149 -1.41 -11.00 20.27
N MET A 150 -1.51 -11.46 19.03
CA MET A 150 -2.59 -11.10 18.11
C MET A 150 -3.64 -12.21 17.94
N SER A 151 -3.52 -13.32 18.67
CA SER A 151 -4.40 -14.49 18.54
C SER A 151 -5.87 -14.17 18.83
N SER A 152 -6.15 -13.27 19.77
CA SER A 152 -7.49 -12.90 20.22
C SER A 152 -8.27 -12.01 19.24
N TYR A 153 -7.60 -11.34 18.30
CA TYR A 153 -8.28 -10.45 17.34
C TYR A 153 -8.89 -11.26 16.21
N GLY A 154 -10.22 -11.36 16.17
CA GLY A 154 -10.97 -12.18 15.20
C GLY A 154 -10.60 -11.92 13.73
N GLU A 155 -10.32 -10.67 13.38
CA GLU A 155 -9.99 -10.24 12.02
C GLU A 155 -8.57 -10.67 11.59
N VAL A 156 -7.65 -10.91 12.51
CA VAL A 156 -6.29 -11.41 12.19
C VAL A 156 -6.40 -12.88 11.80
N LEU A 157 -5.85 -13.24 10.63
CA LEU A 157 -5.86 -14.60 10.07
C LEU A 157 -4.49 -15.28 10.15
N LEU A 158 -3.42 -14.50 10.01
CA LEU A 158 -2.03 -14.92 10.18
C LEU A 158 -1.19 -13.74 10.67
N TRP A 159 -0.34 -13.99 11.65
CA TRP A 159 0.62 -13.00 12.16
C TRP A 159 1.94 -13.66 12.54
N ARG A 160 2.99 -12.85 12.56
CA ARG A 160 4.32 -13.24 13.02
C ARG A 160 4.52 -12.81 14.46
N GLN A 161 4.84 -13.77 15.33
CA GLN A 161 5.26 -13.49 16.69
C GLN A 161 6.73 -13.09 16.75
N TYR A 162 7.02 -12.11 17.59
CA TYR A 162 8.37 -11.72 17.98
C TYR A 162 8.58 -12.09 19.45
N ASN A 163 9.84 -12.32 19.83
CA ASN A 163 10.21 -12.70 21.18
C ASN A 163 11.59 -12.13 21.49
N GLN A 164 11.72 -11.47 22.63
CA GLN A 164 12.93 -10.74 23.01
C GLN A 164 14.21 -11.59 23.04
N SER A 165 14.09 -12.89 23.33
CA SER A 165 15.22 -13.82 23.37
C SER A 165 15.54 -14.50 22.03
N LEU A 166 14.72 -14.28 20.99
CA LEU A 166 14.87 -14.95 19.69
C LEU A 166 14.96 -13.97 18.52
N VAL A 167 13.94 -13.13 18.34
CA VAL A 167 13.86 -12.17 17.25
C VAL A 167 13.03 -10.96 17.68
N THR A 168 13.61 -9.78 17.50
CA THR A 168 13.03 -8.48 17.85
C THR A 168 12.92 -7.58 16.63
N HIS A 169 12.33 -6.40 16.80
CA HIS A 169 12.26 -5.35 15.80
C HIS A 169 12.14 -3.97 16.47
N ASN A 170 12.24 -2.89 15.69
CA ASN A 170 12.27 -1.52 16.23
C ASN A 170 11.03 -0.67 15.87
N VAL A 171 9.96 -1.29 15.35
CA VAL A 171 8.74 -0.56 14.93
C VAL A 171 8.13 0.27 16.07
N PRO A 172 7.97 -0.26 17.31
CA PRO A 172 7.39 0.53 18.39
C PRO A 172 8.27 1.74 18.74
N VAL A 173 9.60 1.59 18.71
CA VAL A 173 10.55 2.71 18.91
C VAL A 173 10.38 3.77 17.82
N TYR A 174 10.34 3.39 16.55
CA TYR A 174 10.12 4.34 15.45
C TYR A 174 8.76 5.03 15.55
N ALA A 175 7.73 4.29 16.00
CA ALA A 175 6.40 4.82 16.25
C ALA A 175 6.35 5.84 17.41
N GLN A 176 7.36 5.91 18.29
CA GLN A 176 7.45 6.96 19.32
C GLN A 176 7.86 8.34 18.76
N ARG A 177 8.34 8.42 17.52
CA ARG A 177 8.77 9.66 16.86
C ARG A 177 8.39 9.70 15.37
N GLY A 178 9.29 10.17 14.52
CA GLY A 178 9.11 10.42 13.09
C GLY A 178 9.00 9.17 12.21
N ASN A 179 8.85 7.96 12.80
CA ASN A 179 8.65 6.71 12.08
C ASN A 179 9.79 6.39 11.10
N TYR A 180 11.05 6.61 11.50
CA TYR A 180 12.20 6.43 10.62
C TYR A 180 12.08 7.26 9.32
N ALA A 181 11.61 8.51 9.47
CA ALA A 181 11.32 9.46 8.42
C ALA A 181 10.29 8.99 7.39
N VAL A 182 9.47 8.00 7.73
CA VAL A 182 8.29 7.60 6.96
C VAL A 182 7.13 8.54 7.33
N GLY A 183 6.78 9.41 6.39
CA GLY A 183 5.67 10.36 6.54
C GLY A 183 4.45 9.99 5.70
N LEU A 184 3.31 10.59 6.04
CA LEU A 184 2.10 10.54 5.22
C LEU A 184 2.10 11.73 4.25
N THR A 185 1.77 11.50 2.99
CA THR A 185 1.59 12.60 2.03
C THR A 185 0.27 13.31 2.28
N ARG A 186 0.22 14.60 1.96
CA ARG A 186 -1.00 15.39 1.92
C ARG A 186 -2.09 14.71 1.11
N GLY A 187 -1.74 14.14 -0.05
CA GLY A 187 -2.67 13.39 -0.89
C GLY A 187 -3.27 12.15 -0.23
N LEU A 188 -2.59 11.52 0.74
CA LEU A 188 -3.19 10.46 1.55
C LEU A 188 -4.11 11.04 2.63
N VAL A 189 -3.65 12.06 3.35
CA VAL A 189 -4.42 12.72 4.43
C VAL A 189 -5.73 13.34 3.90
N GLU A 190 -5.69 13.98 2.73
CA GLU A 190 -6.87 14.55 2.07
C GLU A 190 -7.82 13.48 1.51
N SER A 191 -7.33 12.28 1.21
CA SER A 191 -8.18 11.19 0.69
C SER A 191 -9.09 10.56 1.73
N PHE A 192 -8.81 10.74 3.03
CA PHE A 192 -9.77 10.34 4.06
C PHE A 192 -11.02 11.22 3.98
N LEU A 193 -12.19 10.65 4.20
CA LEU A 193 -13.44 11.42 4.17
C LEU A 193 -13.60 12.29 5.43
N MET A 194 -14.58 13.18 5.40
CA MET A 194 -15.24 13.64 6.61
C MET A 194 -16.02 12.46 7.25
N SER A 195 -16.32 12.54 8.55
CA SER A 195 -17.10 11.54 9.28
C SER A 195 -18.53 11.38 8.71
N ASN A 196 -19.10 12.43 8.13
CA ASN A 196 -20.36 12.39 7.38
C ASN A 196 -20.23 11.76 5.98
N GLY A 197 -19.05 11.23 5.62
CA GLY A 197 -18.82 10.57 4.34
C GLY A 197 -18.57 11.51 3.16
N LEU A 198 -18.57 12.83 3.32
CA LEU A 198 -18.30 13.76 2.22
C LEU A 198 -16.79 13.99 2.01
N PRO A 199 -16.32 14.18 0.76
CA PRO A 199 -14.98 14.70 0.50
C PRO A 199 -14.79 16.08 1.15
N ILE A 200 -13.55 16.43 1.55
CA ILE A 200 -13.27 17.67 2.28
C ILE A 200 -13.71 18.94 1.55
N TYR A 201 -13.71 18.93 0.22
CA TYR A 201 -14.07 20.05 -0.65
C TYR A 201 -15.57 20.14 -0.97
N ALA A 202 -16.37 19.15 -0.58
CA ALA A 202 -17.79 19.13 -0.90
C ALA A 202 -18.55 20.16 -0.05
N SER A 203 -19.61 20.73 -0.61
CA SER A 203 -20.51 21.59 0.16
C SER A 203 -21.11 20.80 1.33
N GLY A 204 -21.14 21.39 2.52
CA GLY A 204 -21.62 20.72 3.73
C GLY A 204 -20.64 19.69 4.34
N SER A 205 -19.40 19.59 3.84
CA SER A 205 -18.38 18.69 4.42
C SER A 205 -18.06 19.06 5.88
N GLY A 206 -18.03 20.35 6.20
CA GLY A 206 -17.63 20.87 7.51
C GLY A 206 -16.14 20.73 7.78
N TYR A 207 -15.30 20.66 6.73
CA TYR A 207 -13.85 20.56 6.89
C TYR A 207 -13.30 21.80 7.63
N ALA A 208 -12.51 21.57 8.68
CA ALA A 208 -11.98 22.63 9.53
C ALA A 208 -10.74 23.32 8.94
N GLY A 209 -10.23 22.83 7.79
CA GLY A 209 -9.01 23.34 7.17
C GLY A 209 -7.78 22.52 7.55
N ASP A 210 -6.61 23.02 7.14
CA ASP A 210 -5.31 22.38 7.29
C ASP A 210 -4.23 23.32 7.87
N ASP A 211 -4.67 24.34 8.61
CA ASP A 211 -3.80 25.28 9.29
C ASP A 211 -3.05 24.62 10.45
N TYR A 212 -3.71 23.71 11.20
CA TYR A 212 -3.07 22.83 12.16
C TYR A 212 -3.43 21.36 11.94
N ILE A 213 -2.58 20.44 12.41
CA ILE A 213 -2.84 18.99 12.35
C ILE A 213 -4.17 18.63 13.06
N ALA A 214 -4.55 19.36 14.11
CA ALA A 214 -5.82 19.20 14.80
C ALA A 214 -7.03 19.54 13.91
N ASP A 215 -6.93 20.59 13.09
CA ASP A 215 -8.00 20.97 12.15
C ASP A 215 -8.16 19.91 11.06
N VAL A 216 -7.02 19.42 10.54
CA VAL A 216 -6.99 18.33 9.57
C VAL A 216 -7.76 17.11 10.08
N ARG A 217 -7.69 16.82 11.38
CA ARG A 217 -8.35 15.67 12.03
C ARG A 217 -9.80 15.97 12.40
N LYS A 218 -10.19 17.20 12.67
CA LYS A 218 -11.53 17.51 13.20
C LYS A 218 -12.66 16.96 12.31
N ASN A 219 -13.56 16.17 12.91
CA ASN A 219 -14.73 15.55 12.27
C ASN A 219 -14.42 14.68 11.04
N ARG A 220 -13.22 14.11 10.94
CA ARG A 220 -12.83 13.23 9.82
C ARG A 220 -13.16 11.76 10.07
N ASP A 221 -12.91 10.96 9.03
CA ASP A 221 -12.82 9.50 9.10
C ASP A 221 -12.11 9.03 10.38
N GLY A 222 -12.74 8.11 11.11
CA GLY A 222 -12.21 7.60 12.37
C GLY A 222 -10.84 6.96 12.23
N ARG A 223 -10.50 6.39 11.07
CA ARG A 223 -9.15 5.85 10.82
C ARG A 223 -8.08 6.94 10.80
N LEU A 224 -8.40 8.11 10.25
CA LEU A 224 -7.49 9.26 10.30
C LEU A 224 -7.33 9.74 11.75
N GLN A 225 -8.40 9.71 12.56
CA GLN A 225 -8.30 10.03 13.99
C GLN A 225 -7.34 9.09 14.71
N LEU A 226 -7.47 7.79 14.45
CA LEU A 226 -6.65 6.77 15.09
C LEU A 226 -5.19 6.82 14.64
N PHE A 227 -4.93 7.02 13.35
CA PHE A 227 -3.64 6.68 12.75
C PHE A 227 -2.82 7.85 12.22
N LEU A 228 -3.33 9.09 12.25
CA LEU A 228 -2.52 10.30 12.11
C LEU A 228 -2.14 10.82 13.48
N LYS A 229 -0.83 10.99 13.73
CA LYS A 229 -0.30 11.58 14.95
C LYS A 229 -0.64 13.07 15.04
N GLU A 230 -0.86 13.54 16.27
CA GLU A 230 -1.02 14.95 16.62
C GLU A 230 -0.15 15.30 17.83
N PRO A 231 0.52 16.46 17.84
CA PRO A 231 1.26 16.94 19.01
C PRO A 231 0.39 16.97 20.28
N GLY A 232 0.97 16.58 21.41
CA GLY A 232 0.28 16.53 22.70
C GLY A 232 -0.39 15.19 23.01
N GLN A 233 -0.51 14.30 22.03
CA GLN A 233 -1.00 12.94 22.25
C GLN A 233 -0.03 12.11 23.08
N LYS A 234 -0.55 11.20 23.92
CA LYS A 234 0.27 10.30 24.73
C LYS A 234 0.77 9.11 23.91
N ASN A 235 2.07 8.83 23.97
CA ASN A 235 2.69 7.70 23.28
C ASN A 235 3.03 6.54 24.23
N VAL A 236 3.11 6.78 25.53
CA VAL A 236 3.28 5.74 26.55
C VAL A 236 2.26 5.95 27.67
N LEU A 237 1.56 4.88 28.05
CA LEU A 237 0.56 4.89 29.11
C LEU A 237 0.87 3.87 30.22
N VAL A 238 1.65 2.83 29.91
CA VAL A 238 2.00 1.74 30.84
C VAL A 238 3.51 1.54 30.85
N ASN A 239 4.07 1.10 31.98
CA ASN A 239 5.50 0.86 32.15
C ASN A 239 6.37 2.07 31.76
N ILE A 240 5.92 3.27 32.15
CA ILE A 240 6.61 4.53 31.88
C ILE A 240 8.03 4.46 32.44
N GLY A 241 9.01 4.85 31.61
CA GLY A 241 10.43 4.86 31.99
C GLY A 241 11.15 3.51 31.85
N GLN A 242 10.46 2.43 31.50
CA GLN A 242 11.09 1.11 31.31
C GLN A 242 11.83 0.97 29.97
N GLY A 243 11.57 1.85 29.00
CA GLY A 243 12.30 1.91 27.74
C GLY A 243 13.33 3.03 27.70
N THR A 244 14.31 2.92 26.79
CA THR A 244 15.38 3.92 26.63
C THR A 244 15.08 4.92 25.52
N HIS A 245 14.14 4.63 24.62
CA HIS A 245 13.82 5.44 23.43
C HIS A 245 12.37 5.92 23.43
N TYR A 246 11.71 5.92 24.59
CA TYR A 246 10.35 6.41 24.70
C TYR A 246 10.27 7.92 24.47
N THR A 247 9.15 8.33 23.90
CA THR A 247 8.68 9.71 23.92
C THR A 247 7.36 9.65 24.67
N LEU A 248 7.22 10.35 25.80
CA LEU A 248 5.99 10.25 26.62
C LEU A 248 4.80 10.90 25.92
N ILE A 249 5.02 12.11 25.41
CA ILE A 249 4.04 12.94 24.72
C ILE A 249 4.58 13.22 23.32
N GLU A 250 3.75 12.97 22.31
CA GLU A 250 4.03 13.27 20.91
C GLU A 250 4.45 14.73 20.76
N PRO A 251 5.66 15.00 20.25
CA PRO A 251 6.18 16.36 20.15
C PRO A 251 5.59 17.04 18.92
N THR A 252 5.84 18.35 18.81
CA THR A 252 5.79 19.04 17.53
C THR A 252 6.67 18.30 16.49
N PRO A 253 6.22 18.11 15.24
CA PRO A 253 6.99 17.41 14.21
C PRO A 253 8.37 18.03 13.98
N THR A 254 9.46 17.30 14.20
CA THR A 254 10.82 17.82 14.00
C THR A 254 11.26 17.63 12.54
N VAL A 255 10.74 18.47 11.64
CA VAL A 255 10.99 18.40 10.18
C VAL A 255 12.44 18.70 9.78
N TYR A 256 13.15 19.44 10.63
CA TYR A 256 14.53 19.89 10.48
C TYR A 256 15.57 18.88 10.96
N ASP A 257 15.13 17.82 11.67
CA ASP A 257 16.04 16.83 12.23
C ASP A 257 16.70 16.04 11.10
N THR A 258 18.01 15.80 11.22
CA THR A 258 18.78 15.02 10.25
C THR A 258 18.85 13.54 10.62
N ASP A 259 18.48 13.19 11.86
CA ASP A 259 18.33 11.81 12.30
C ASP A 259 17.05 11.21 11.71
N TRP A 260 17.22 10.17 10.88
CA TRP A 260 16.11 9.46 10.24
C TRP A 260 15.11 8.93 11.26
N GLU A 261 15.54 8.46 12.44
CA GLU A 261 14.61 7.93 13.45
C GLU A 261 13.65 8.99 14.00
N ARG A 262 14.10 10.24 14.01
CA ARG A 262 13.40 11.37 14.64
C ARG A 262 12.69 12.26 13.64
N ARG A 263 13.17 12.35 12.40
CA ARG A 263 12.69 13.28 11.39
C ARG A 263 11.24 13.01 10.98
N TYR A 264 10.45 14.08 10.89
CA TYR A 264 9.06 14.04 10.40
C TYR A 264 9.03 14.51 8.94
N THR A 265 9.41 13.65 7.99
CA THR A 265 9.67 14.03 6.58
C THR A 265 8.59 14.89 5.92
N THR A 266 7.31 14.61 6.18
CA THR A 266 6.18 15.38 5.63
C THR A 266 5.47 16.22 6.67
N GLY A 267 5.92 16.22 7.94
CA GLY A 267 5.18 16.77 9.08
C GLY A 267 3.94 15.96 9.51
N TYR A 268 3.35 15.16 8.63
CA TYR A 268 2.33 14.16 8.96
C TYR A 268 2.97 12.79 9.21
N THR A 269 2.64 12.13 10.33
CA THR A 269 3.29 10.88 10.72
C THR A 269 2.29 9.83 11.21
N ILE A 270 2.67 8.57 11.03
CA ILE A 270 1.83 7.39 11.30
C ILE A 270 1.81 7.08 12.79
N ARG A 271 0.62 6.78 13.32
CA ARG A 271 0.42 6.23 14.68
C ARG A 271 0.14 4.73 14.69
N LYS A 272 -0.28 4.17 13.55
CA LYS A 272 -0.56 2.73 13.40
C LYS A 272 0.71 1.93 13.65
N GLY A 273 0.65 0.96 14.57
CA GLY A 273 1.83 0.20 15.00
C GLY A 273 2.47 0.68 16.31
N ILE A 274 1.96 1.76 16.90
CA ILE A 274 2.42 2.21 18.23
C ILE A 274 2.03 1.21 19.32
N SER A 275 2.88 1.08 20.34
CA SER A 275 2.56 0.42 21.60
C SER A 275 2.59 1.43 22.73
N TYR A 276 1.56 1.40 23.59
CA TYR A 276 1.52 2.24 24.80
C TYR A 276 2.36 1.70 25.97
N ASP A 277 2.96 0.53 25.80
CA ASP A 277 3.82 -0.09 26.78
C ASP A 277 5.28 0.36 26.59
N GLY A 278 5.82 1.08 27.57
CA GLY A 278 7.20 1.56 27.57
C GLY A 278 8.24 0.43 27.44
N LEU A 279 7.92 -0.81 27.82
CA LEU A 279 8.82 -1.96 27.60
C LEU A 279 9.11 -2.21 26.11
N GLN A 280 8.19 -1.83 25.21
CA GLN A 280 8.38 -1.97 23.76
C GLN A 280 9.34 -0.92 23.17
N THR A 281 9.78 0.05 23.98
CA THR A 281 10.59 1.20 23.53
C THR A 281 12.07 1.09 23.92
N LEU A 282 12.55 -0.14 24.19
CA LEU A 282 13.97 -0.45 24.29
C LEU A 282 14.54 -0.59 22.86
N ASN A 283 15.67 0.07 22.58
CA ASN A 283 16.24 0.10 21.23
C ASN A 283 16.60 -1.30 20.72
N GLY A 284 16.04 -1.69 19.58
CA GLY A 284 16.25 -2.99 18.96
C GLY A 284 15.63 -4.16 19.73
N GLN A 285 14.78 -3.90 20.71
CA GLN A 285 14.24 -4.91 21.64
C GLN A 285 12.70 -5.02 21.59
N GLY A 286 12.03 -4.33 20.68
CA GLY A 286 10.58 -4.46 20.51
C GLY A 286 10.18 -5.87 20.07
N PHE A 287 9.07 -6.36 20.61
CA PHE A 287 8.57 -7.72 20.37
C PHE A 287 7.06 -7.78 20.17
N THR A 288 6.45 -6.67 19.76
CA THR A 288 5.07 -6.66 19.28
C THR A 288 4.93 -7.61 18.08
N GLY A 289 3.76 -8.21 17.89
CA GLY A 289 3.49 -9.04 16.72
C GLY A 289 3.45 -8.22 15.42
N SER A 290 3.39 -8.91 14.28
CA SER A 290 3.16 -8.29 12.98
C SER A 290 2.10 -9.04 12.17
N ILE A 291 1.00 -8.35 11.84
CA ILE A 291 -0.09 -8.91 11.04
C ILE A 291 0.41 -9.17 9.62
N THR A 292 0.18 -10.39 9.11
CA THR A 292 0.50 -10.78 7.72
C THR A 292 -0.74 -10.87 6.85
N PHE A 293 -1.85 -11.38 7.42
CA PHE A 293 -3.15 -11.45 6.75
C PHE A 293 -4.27 -11.09 7.72
N ARG A 294 -5.19 -10.22 7.30
CA ARG A 294 -6.42 -9.90 8.03
C ARG A 294 -7.64 -9.91 7.12
N ALA A 295 -8.78 -10.31 7.65
CA ALA A 295 -9.99 -10.58 6.89
C ALA A 295 -10.56 -9.37 6.16
N THR A 296 -10.35 -8.14 6.63
CA THR A 296 -10.81 -6.92 5.93
C THR A 296 -10.36 -6.84 4.47
N GLU A 297 -9.18 -7.37 4.14
CA GLU A 297 -8.76 -7.40 2.74
C GLU A 297 -9.73 -8.22 1.86
N ALA A 298 -10.34 -9.29 2.38
CA ALA A 298 -11.35 -10.06 1.66
C ALA A 298 -12.59 -9.20 1.32
N TYR A 299 -13.05 -8.38 2.26
CA TYR A 299 -14.18 -7.46 2.04
C TYR A 299 -13.86 -6.51 0.87
N LEU A 300 -12.67 -5.90 0.91
CA LEU A 300 -12.20 -4.98 -0.12
C LEU A 300 -11.96 -5.66 -1.47
N ASN A 301 -11.40 -6.88 -1.47
CA ASN A 301 -11.17 -7.65 -2.69
C ASN A 301 -12.49 -8.01 -3.36
N TYR A 302 -13.51 -8.43 -2.60
CA TYR A 302 -14.83 -8.72 -3.14
C TYR A 302 -15.46 -7.47 -3.77
N MET A 303 -15.47 -6.35 -3.04
CA MET A 303 -16.03 -5.09 -3.51
C MET A 303 -15.41 -4.65 -4.84
N GLU A 304 -14.08 -4.68 -4.92
CA GLU A 304 -13.36 -4.28 -6.11
C GLU A 304 -13.59 -5.27 -7.27
N ALA A 305 -13.44 -6.58 -7.04
CA ALA A 305 -13.65 -7.59 -8.07
C ALA A 305 -15.08 -7.56 -8.63
N CYS A 306 -16.08 -7.38 -7.76
CA CYS A 306 -17.49 -7.24 -8.14
C CYS A 306 -17.70 -6.06 -9.09
N PHE A 307 -17.19 -4.87 -8.73
CA PHE A 307 -17.32 -3.69 -9.59
C PHE A 307 -16.49 -3.83 -10.89
N GLU A 308 -15.28 -4.35 -10.81
CA GLU A 308 -14.42 -4.53 -11.97
C GLU A 308 -15.02 -5.49 -12.99
N LYS A 309 -15.68 -6.56 -12.53
CA LYS A 309 -16.35 -7.57 -13.35
C LYS A 309 -17.68 -7.08 -13.91
N ASN A 310 -18.53 -6.51 -13.06
CA ASN A 310 -19.93 -6.25 -13.38
C ASN A 310 -20.24 -4.79 -13.73
N GLN A 311 -19.28 -3.89 -13.51
CA GLN A 311 -19.49 -2.42 -13.55
C GLN A 311 -20.59 -1.93 -12.60
N ASN A 312 -20.91 -2.74 -11.59
CA ASN A 312 -21.91 -2.49 -10.57
C ASN A 312 -21.57 -3.26 -9.29
N LEU A 313 -22.12 -2.82 -8.15
CA LEU A 313 -22.00 -3.50 -6.86
C LEU A 313 -23.25 -4.34 -6.58
N ASP A 314 -23.05 -5.64 -6.36
CA ASP A 314 -24.12 -6.50 -5.85
C ASP A 314 -24.45 -6.19 -4.38
N THR A 315 -25.52 -6.79 -3.86
CA THR A 315 -25.97 -6.60 -2.47
C THR A 315 -24.88 -6.91 -1.45
N LYS A 316 -24.04 -7.93 -1.71
CA LYS A 316 -22.97 -8.36 -0.79
C LYS A 316 -21.84 -7.33 -0.75
N ALA A 317 -21.38 -6.86 -1.90
CA ALA A 317 -20.36 -5.82 -1.99
C ALA A 317 -20.83 -4.53 -1.30
N GLN A 318 -22.09 -4.14 -1.46
CA GLN A 318 -22.66 -2.99 -0.75
C GLN A 318 -22.70 -3.20 0.77
N ALA A 319 -23.06 -4.40 1.24
CA ALA A 319 -23.07 -4.73 2.67
C ALA A 319 -21.66 -4.70 3.28
N TYR A 320 -20.66 -5.21 2.56
CA TYR A 320 -19.25 -5.12 2.96
C TYR A 320 -18.77 -3.68 3.06
N TRP A 321 -19.11 -2.84 2.08
CA TRP A 321 -18.73 -1.42 2.13
C TRP A 321 -19.34 -0.72 3.34
N ARG A 322 -20.64 -0.92 3.60
CA ARG A 322 -21.31 -0.35 4.78
C ARG A 322 -20.64 -0.82 6.08
N SER A 323 -20.34 -2.12 6.19
CA SER A 323 -19.69 -2.69 7.38
C SER A 323 -18.31 -2.05 7.66
N LEU A 324 -17.50 -1.87 6.62
CA LEU A 324 -16.20 -1.20 6.72
C LEU A 324 -16.35 0.26 7.17
N ARG A 325 -17.30 1.00 6.59
CA ARG A 325 -17.53 2.42 6.94
C ARG A 325 -18.08 2.58 8.36
N THR A 326 -19.02 1.73 8.77
CA THR A 326 -19.52 1.69 10.16
C THR A 326 -18.39 1.45 11.14
N ARG A 327 -17.50 0.48 10.88
CA ARG A 327 -16.32 0.26 11.72
C ARG A 327 -15.38 1.46 11.68
N ALA A 328 -15.17 2.08 10.54
CA ALA A 328 -14.33 3.27 10.38
C ALA A 328 -14.93 4.54 11.01
N LYS A 329 -16.16 4.51 11.55
CA LYS A 329 -16.90 5.68 12.05
C LYS A 329 -17.11 6.74 10.95
N VAL A 330 -17.42 6.27 9.75
CA VAL A 330 -17.80 7.07 8.59
C VAL A 330 -19.25 6.75 8.25
N ASP A 331 -20.03 7.74 7.85
CA ASP A 331 -21.40 7.56 7.36
C ASP A 331 -21.46 6.41 6.34
N GLN A 332 -22.42 5.49 6.51
CA GLN A 332 -22.51 4.29 5.67
C GLN A 332 -23.01 4.56 4.24
N ASP A 333 -23.59 5.72 3.96
CA ASP A 333 -24.07 6.09 2.64
C ASP A 333 -22.91 6.48 1.71
N PHE A 334 -22.32 5.46 1.10
CA PHE A 334 -21.30 5.65 0.08
C PHE A 334 -21.84 6.30 -1.20
N ASN A 335 -23.16 6.29 -1.46
CA ASN A 335 -23.70 6.95 -2.65
C ASN A 335 -23.64 8.48 -2.53
N ALA A 336 -23.91 9.02 -1.33
CA ALA A 336 -23.69 10.44 -1.05
C ALA A 336 -22.23 10.84 -1.32
N THR A 337 -21.27 10.01 -0.92
CA THR A 337 -19.86 10.22 -1.22
C THR A 337 -19.57 10.22 -2.73
N ILE A 338 -20.08 9.20 -3.45
CA ILE A 338 -19.88 9.07 -4.90
C ILE A 338 -20.45 10.28 -5.62
N ALA A 339 -21.67 10.71 -5.27
CA ALA A 339 -22.32 11.88 -5.86
C ALA A 339 -21.56 13.19 -5.60
N ALA A 340 -20.93 13.32 -4.44
CA ALA A 340 -20.13 14.49 -4.08
C ALA A 340 -18.70 14.48 -4.63
N THR A 341 -18.23 13.37 -5.22
CA THR A 341 -16.86 13.21 -5.68
C THR A 341 -16.62 13.96 -6.99
N GLN A 342 -15.63 14.86 -6.99
CA GLN A 342 -15.17 15.60 -8.17
C GLN A 342 -13.79 15.09 -8.56
N MET A 343 -13.69 14.22 -9.57
CA MET A 343 -12.43 13.55 -9.96
C MET A 343 -11.27 14.51 -10.21
N GLU A 344 -11.54 15.71 -10.74
CA GLU A 344 -10.53 16.77 -10.94
C GLU A 344 -9.85 17.25 -9.65
N LYS A 345 -10.48 17.06 -8.49
CA LYS A 345 -9.93 17.39 -7.17
C LYS A 345 -9.19 16.22 -6.50
N GLU A 346 -9.22 15.04 -7.12
CA GLU A 346 -8.65 13.80 -6.56
C GLU A 346 -7.26 13.47 -7.15
N LYS A 347 -6.67 14.36 -7.94
CA LYS A 347 -5.42 14.12 -8.71
C LYS A 347 -4.21 13.70 -7.86
N LYS A 348 -4.16 14.14 -6.59
CA LYS A 348 -3.10 13.77 -5.63
C LYS A 348 -3.18 12.31 -5.19
N ASP A 349 -4.31 11.65 -5.41
CA ASP A 349 -4.40 10.21 -5.30
C ASP A 349 -4.23 9.55 -6.67
N TRP A 350 -3.07 8.94 -6.89
CA TRP A 350 -2.81 8.20 -8.12
C TRP A 350 -3.83 7.09 -8.39
N GLY A 351 -4.48 6.55 -7.36
CA GLY A 351 -5.57 5.57 -7.52
C GLY A 351 -6.81 6.10 -8.27
N ALA A 352 -6.91 7.42 -8.47
CA ALA A 352 -7.91 8.06 -9.33
C ALA A 352 -7.73 7.76 -10.83
N TYR A 353 -6.59 7.18 -11.23
CA TYR A 353 -6.26 6.95 -12.62
C TYR A 353 -6.17 5.48 -13.00
N SER A 354 -6.42 5.21 -14.27
CA SER A 354 -6.00 4.01 -14.98
C SER A 354 -5.63 4.39 -16.42
N ALA A 355 -4.44 3.98 -16.88
CA ALA A 355 -3.92 4.34 -18.20
C ALA A 355 -3.93 5.86 -18.49
N GLY A 356 -3.68 6.68 -17.45
CA GLY A 356 -3.59 8.13 -17.55
C GLY A 356 -4.94 8.85 -17.62
N GLN A 357 -6.05 8.12 -17.51
CA GLN A 357 -7.41 8.67 -17.50
C GLN A 357 -8.04 8.50 -16.13
N PHE A 358 -8.94 9.41 -15.76
CA PHE A 358 -9.73 9.23 -14.54
C PHE A 358 -10.62 8.00 -14.63
N VAL A 359 -10.69 7.25 -13.53
CA VAL A 359 -11.71 6.21 -13.37
C VAL A 359 -13.05 6.81 -12.98
N SER A 360 -14.12 6.01 -13.01
CA SER A 360 -15.43 6.46 -12.54
C SER A 360 -15.39 6.83 -11.05
N PRO A 361 -16.22 7.79 -10.60
CA PRO A 361 -16.33 8.12 -9.18
C PRO A 361 -16.58 6.90 -8.29
N THR A 362 -17.42 5.95 -8.72
CA THR A 362 -17.67 4.71 -7.97
C THR A 362 -16.39 3.90 -7.78
N LEU A 363 -15.63 3.64 -8.86
CA LEU A 363 -14.39 2.87 -8.76
C LEU A 363 -13.34 3.59 -7.92
N TYR A 364 -13.19 4.91 -8.10
CA TYR A 364 -12.28 5.69 -7.27
C TYR A 364 -12.60 5.55 -5.79
N ASN A 365 -13.88 5.66 -5.41
CA ASN A 365 -14.29 5.55 -4.02
C ASN A 365 -14.03 4.14 -3.43
N ILE A 366 -14.13 3.07 -4.23
CA ILE A 366 -13.70 1.70 -3.82
C ILE A 366 -12.19 1.66 -3.58
N ARG A 367 -11.39 2.21 -4.50
CA ARG A 367 -9.93 2.28 -4.38
C ARG A 367 -9.48 3.16 -3.21
N ARG A 368 -10.24 4.21 -2.89
CA ARG A 368 -10.02 5.11 -1.75
C ARG A 368 -10.36 4.44 -0.42
N GLU A 369 -11.44 3.67 -0.37
CA GLU A 369 -11.76 2.83 0.80
C GLU A 369 -10.61 1.86 1.08
N ARG A 370 -10.12 1.17 0.03
CA ARG A 370 -8.95 0.28 0.11
C ARG A 370 -7.69 1.00 0.61
N ARG A 371 -7.41 2.21 0.08
CA ARG A 371 -6.27 3.04 0.49
C ARG A 371 -6.31 3.42 1.97
N SER A 372 -7.47 3.88 2.42
CA SER A 372 -7.70 4.39 3.77
C SER A 372 -7.62 3.27 4.79
N GLU A 373 -8.26 2.14 4.47
CA GLU A 373 -8.32 0.97 5.33
C GLU A 373 -6.96 0.29 5.50
N LEU A 374 -6.22 0.10 4.41
CA LEU A 374 -4.94 -0.63 4.38
C LEU A 374 -3.72 0.30 4.51
N MET A 375 -3.90 1.52 5.07
CA MET A 375 -2.80 2.45 5.27
C MET A 375 -1.69 1.79 6.12
N ALA A 376 -0.44 1.97 5.68
CA ALA A 376 0.77 1.40 6.29
C ALA A 376 0.84 -0.15 6.33
N GLU A 377 0.09 -0.86 5.47
CA GLU A 377 0.09 -2.35 5.43
C GLU A 377 0.79 -2.93 4.18
N GLY A 378 1.57 -2.13 3.44
CA GLY A 378 2.45 -2.63 2.38
C GLY A 378 1.79 -2.99 1.04
N LEU A 379 0.49 -2.75 0.87
CA LEU A 379 -0.25 -3.17 -0.34
C LEU A 379 -0.35 -2.10 -1.43
N ARG A 380 -0.20 -0.81 -1.08
CA ARG A 380 -0.52 0.31 -1.98
C ARG A 380 0.27 0.31 -3.29
N TRP A 381 1.56 -0.02 -3.25
CA TRP A 381 2.39 -0.05 -4.45
C TRP A 381 1.93 -1.11 -5.45
N MET A 382 1.53 -2.28 -4.95
CA MET A 382 1.01 -3.35 -5.80
C MET A 382 -0.35 -2.97 -6.41
N ASP A 383 -1.20 -2.28 -5.64
CA ASP A 383 -2.47 -1.75 -6.14
C ASP A 383 -2.29 -0.72 -7.26
N LEU A 384 -1.39 0.25 -7.07
CA LEU A 384 -1.09 1.26 -8.10
C LEU A 384 -0.55 0.64 -9.39
N LYS A 385 0.27 -0.41 -9.27
CA LYS A 385 0.81 -1.14 -10.41
C LYS A 385 -0.28 -1.87 -11.20
N ARG A 386 -1.08 -2.72 -10.55
CA ARG A 386 -2.13 -3.50 -11.23
C ARG A 386 -3.25 -2.65 -11.82
N TRP A 387 -3.48 -1.46 -11.28
CA TRP A 387 -4.43 -0.49 -11.81
C TRP A 387 -3.91 0.34 -12.99
N ARG A 388 -2.62 0.24 -13.33
CA ARG A 388 -1.95 1.13 -14.30
C ARG A 388 -2.19 2.61 -13.94
N ALA A 389 -1.94 2.95 -12.69
CA ALA A 389 -2.41 4.19 -12.07
C ALA A 389 -1.44 5.38 -12.20
N MET A 390 -0.36 5.25 -12.97
CA MET A 390 0.79 6.17 -12.96
C MET A 390 1.18 6.69 -14.35
N ASP A 391 0.43 6.40 -15.41
CA ASP A 391 0.77 6.85 -16.77
C ASP A 391 0.75 8.38 -16.92
N GLN A 392 -0.11 9.08 -16.17
CA GLN A 392 -0.13 10.53 -16.12
C GLN A 392 1.21 11.12 -15.64
N LEU A 393 1.97 10.36 -14.86
CA LEU A 393 3.28 10.75 -14.34
C LEU A 393 4.40 10.70 -15.40
N ILE A 394 4.12 10.13 -16.58
CA ILE A 394 5.06 10.11 -17.70
C ILE A 394 5.24 11.51 -18.27
N THR A 395 4.14 12.25 -18.41
CA THR A 395 4.14 13.60 -18.99
C THR A 395 4.11 14.70 -17.93
N THR A 396 3.49 14.44 -16.78
CA THR A 396 3.28 15.43 -15.72
C THR A 396 3.98 14.98 -14.43
N ALA A 397 4.97 15.73 -13.97
CA ALA A 397 5.66 15.39 -12.72
C ALA A 397 4.74 15.56 -11.50
N ASP A 398 4.84 14.66 -10.53
CA ASP A 398 4.16 14.81 -9.23
C ASP A 398 5.06 15.51 -8.20
N HIS A 399 4.42 16.31 -7.36
CA HIS A 399 5.04 17.11 -6.33
C HIS A 399 4.50 16.68 -4.97
N PHE A 400 5.26 15.84 -4.26
CA PHE A 400 4.82 15.31 -2.97
C PHE A 400 4.80 16.40 -1.91
N GLU A 401 3.63 16.63 -1.32
CA GLU A 401 3.42 17.60 -0.27
C GLU A 401 3.13 16.92 1.08
N GLY A 402 3.54 17.58 2.15
CA GLY A 402 3.23 17.28 3.54
C GLY A 402 2.24 18.28 4.14
N PHE A 403 2.40 18.58 5.43
CA PHE A 403 1.61 19.59 6.12
C PHE A 403 1.88 21.02 5.61
N LYS A 404 1.00 21.97 5.97
CA LYS A 404 1.13 23.38 5.59
C LYS A 404 2.21 24.07 6.44
N LEU A 405 3.48 23.73 6.20
CA LEU A 405 4.63 24.24 6.96
C LEU A 405 4.66 25.77 6.97
N TRP A 406 4.54 26.41 5.81
CA TRP A 406 4.71 27.86 5.67
C TRP A 406 3.44 28.67 5.99
N GLY A 407 2.38 27.99 6.43
CA GLY A 407 1.23 28.58 7.11
C GLY A 407 1.55 28.83 8.60
N PRO A 408 0.56 28.67 9.51
CA PRO A 408 0.79 28.95 10.92
C PRO A 408 1.69 27.91 11.63
N MET A 409 1.91 26.73 11.04
CA MET A 409 2.81 25.72 11.61
C MET A 409 4.29 26.13 11.60
N LYS A 410 4.70 27.14 10.80
CA LYS A 410 6.08 27.65 10.81
C LYS A 410 6.46 28.23 12.17
N ASP A 411 5.48 28.78 12.90
CA ASP A 411 5.68 29.45 14.18
C ASP A 411 5.94 28.45 15.31
N TRP A 412 5.85 27.13 15.04
CA TRP A 412 6.35 26.09 15.94
C TRP A 412 7.88 26.02 16.01
N TYR A 413 8.56 26.64 15.05
CA TYR A 413 10.01 26.50 14.86
C TYR A 413 10.71 27.84 15.02
N LYS A 414 11.96 27.77 15.47
CA LYS A 414 12.86 28.92 15.41
C LYS A 414 13.37 29.12 13.97
N PRO A 415 13.69 30.35 13.54
CA PRO A 415 14.20 30.60 12.19
C PRO A 415 15.41 29.74 11.80
N GLU A 416 16.33 29.48 12.74
CA GLU A 416 17.51 28.63 12.51
C GLU A 416 17.20 27.15 12.30
N GLN A 417 15.98 26.70 12.62
CA GLN A 417 15.53 25.33 12.36
C GLN A 417 14.94 25.18 10.96
N LEU A 418 14.44 26.25 10.35
CA LEU A 418 13.82 26.23 9.02
C LEU A 418 14.79 26.82 7.98
N ILE A 419 15.94 26.20 7.80
CA ILE A 419 16.89 26.61 6.75
C ILE A 419 16.39 26.10 5.41
N TYR A 420 16.26 27.01 4.44
CA TYR A 420 15.82 26.74 3.07
C TYR A 420 16.66 27.51 2.03
N GLY A 421 16.35 27.26 0.76
CA GLY A 421 17.00 27.87 -0.40
C GLY A 421 17.54 26.80 -1.34
N ALA A 422 17.17 26.90 -2.61
CA ALA A 422 17.47 25.90 -3.64
C ALA A 422 18.96 25.52 -3.73
N THR A 423 19.83 26.52 -3.61
CA THR A 423 21.30 26.40 -3.72
C THR A 423 22.01 26.42 -2.37
N ASN A 424 21.26 26.53 -1.26
CA ASN A 424 21.81 26.52 0.08
C ASN A 424 22.05 25.06 0.51
N ASP A 425 23.30 24.71 0.75
CA ASP A 425 23.73 23.35 1.09
C ASP A 425 23.23 22.89 2.46
N LYS A 426 22.91 23.86 3.34
CA LYS A 426 22.33 23.65 4.68
C LYS A 426 20.81 23.58 4.69
N SER A 427 20.13 23.67 3.55
CA SER A 427 18.67 23.56 3.49
C SER A 427 18.19 22.21 4.02
N VAL A 428 17.24 22.26 4.95
CA VAL A 428 16.60 21.08 5.58
C VAL A 428 15.11 20.97 5.23
N VAL A 429 14.50 22.06 4.76
CA VAL A 429 13.10 22.14 4.30
C VAL A 429 13.01 22.82 2.93
N SER A 430 11.93 22.54 2.19
CA SER A 430 11.69 23.14 0.87
C SER A 430 11.34 24.62 0.95
N ASP A 431 11.83 25.40 0.00
CA ASP A 431 11.61 26.85 -0.08
C ASP A 431 10.10 27.22 -0.17
N PRO A 432 9.62 28.20 0.64
CA PRO A 432 8.22 28.65 0.61
C PRO A 432 7.78 29.20 -0.76
N ALA A 433 8.71 29.67 -1.59
CA ALA A 433 8.39 30.12 -2.95
C ALA A 433 7.92 28.99 -3.87
N ARG A 434 8.14 27.71 -3.49
CA ARG A 434 7.67 26.55 -4.26
C ARG A 434 6.27 26.09 -3.89
N SER A 435 5.92 26.16 -2.61
CA SER A 435 4.63 25.78 -2.06
C SER A 435 4.52 26.25 -0.61
N GLU A 436 3.30 26.53 -0.16
CA GLU A 436 3.01 26.73 1.27
C GLU A 436 3.14 25.42 2.08
N TYR A 437 3.14 24.26 1.41
CA TYR A 437 3.30 22.94 2.00
C TYR A 437 4.75 22.46 1.93
N LEU A 438 5.17 21.66 2.91
CA LEU A 438 6.49 21.03 2.90
C LEU A 438 6.61 20.04 1.72
N ARG A 439 7.63 20.21 0.88
CA ARG A 439 7.97 19.30 -0.22
C ARG A 439 9.29 18.58 0.05
N PRO A 440 9.28 17.40 0.69
CA PRO A 440 10.50 16.74 1.16
C PRO A 440 11.47 16.33 0.05
N LEU A 441 11.00 16.18 -1.19
CA LEU A 441 11.83 15.82 -2.34
C LEU A 441 12.35 17.04 -3.13
N GLU A 442 12.01 18.25 -2.70
CA GLU A 442 12.32 19.51 -3.38
C GLU A 442 13.04 20.50 -2.44
N VAL A 443 13.96 19.99 -1.62
CA VAL A 443 14.73 20.81 -0.66
C VAL A 443 15.89 21.55 -1.34
N ARG A 444 16.60 20.90 -2.26
CA ARG A 444 17.78 21.46 -2.95
C ARG A 444 17.76 21.15 -4.44
N SER A 445 18.25 22.08 -5.27
CA SER A 445 18.21 22.00 -6.74
C SER A 445 19.09 20.92 -7.35
N ASN A 446 20.03 20.36 -6.59
CA ASN A 446 20.86 19.24 -7.02
C ASN A 446 20.19 17.87 -6.88
N ALA A 447 19.00 17.79 -6.27
CA ALA A 447 18.24 16.55 -6.22
C ALA A 447 17.54 16.30 -7.57
N LEU A 448 17.63 15.07 -8.08
CA LEU A 448 16.94 14.67 -9.32
C LEU A 448 15.42 14.89 -9.25
N SER A 449 14.84 14.78 -8.05
CA SER A 449 13.42 14.99 -7.78
C SER A 449 13.01 16.45 -7.62
N TYR A 450 13.95 17.42 -7.71
CA TYR A 450 13.67 18.82 -7.41
C TYR A 450 12.63 19.46 -8.36
N THR A 451 12.51 18.93 -9.58
CA THR A 451 11.51 19.36 -10.56
C THR A 451 10.24 18.49 -10.53
N GLY A 452 10.08 17.67 -9.49
CA GLY A 452 9.00 16.69 -9.36
C GLY A 452 9.42 15.29 -9.82
N VAL A 453 8.64 14.29 -9.42
CA VAL A 453 8.90 12.88 -9.73
C VAL A 453 8.09 12.46 -10.96
N LYS A 454 8.78 11.84 -11.93
CA LYS A 454 8.18 11.26 -13.13
C LYS A 454 8.18 9.74 -13.10
N PHE A 455 7.45 9.16 -14.05
CA PHE A 455 7.36 7.72 -14.23
C PHE A 455 7.65 7.36 -15.69
N ALA A 456 8.06 6.11 -15.95
CA ALA A 456 8.10 5.55 -17.29
C ALA A 456 7.32 4.25 -17.29
N MET A 457 6.73 3.88 -18.43
CA MET A 457 5.95 2.64 -18.56
C MET A 457 6.71 1.41 -18.05
N ALA A 458 8.03 1.35 -18.27
CA ALA A 458 8.86 0.25 -17.80
C ALA A 458 8.78 0.03 -16.27
N HIS A 459 8.60 1.08 -15.47
CA HIS A 459 8.58 1.03 -13.99
C HIS A 459 7.42 0.20 -13.40
N TYR A 460 6.41 -0.16 -14.20
CA TYR A 460 5.37 -1.10 -13.75
C TYR A 460 5.93 -2.48 -13.43
N LEU A 461 7.01 -2.92 -14.10
CA LEU A 461 7.73 -4.16 -13.79
C LEU A 461 9.18 -3.85 -13.45
N ALA A 462 9.78 -4.58 -12.51
CA ALA A 462 11.22 -4.45 -12.25
C ALA A 462 12.03 -5.04 -13.41
N PRO A 463 13.25 -4.54 -13.71
CA PRO A 463 14.14 -5.21 -14.64
C PRO A 463 14.57 -6.57 -14.07
N ILE A 464 14.80 -7.52 -14.96
CA ILE A 464 15.51 -8.77 -14.62
C ILE A 464 17.01 -8.45 -14.70
N ALA A 465 17.77 -8.92 -13.71
CA ALA A 465 19.23 -8.73 -13.68
C ALA A 465 19.90 -9.41 -14.89
N VAL A 466 20.88 -8.74 -15.51
CA VAL A 466 21.60 -9.24 -16.70
C VAL A 466 22.24 -10.60 -16.45
N GLU A 467 22.74 -10.84 -15.23
CA GLU A 467 23.31 -12.13 -14.81
C GLU A 467 22.34 -13.30 -15.00
N HIS A 468 21.03 -13.10 -14.76
CA HIS A 468 20.04 -14.15 -15.00
C HIS A 468 19.92 -14.52 -16.48
N PHE A 469 20.17 -13.57 -17.40
CA PHE A 469 20.15 -13.87 -18.83
C PHE A 469 21.37 -14.71 -19.24
N GLN A 470 22.54 -14.35 -18.72
CA GLN A 470 23.80 -15.06 -18.95
C GLN A 470 23.75 -16.49 -18.38
N LEU A 471 23.14 -16.67 -17.22
CA LEU A 471 22.94 -18.01 -16.62
C LEU A 471 21.92 -18.85 -17.39
N ALA A 472 20.94 -18.21 -18.03
CA ALA A 472 19.91 -18.85 -18.84
C ALA A 472 20.26 -18.89 -20.35
N SER A 473 21.54 -18.84 -20.71
CA SER A 473 22.02 -19.03 -22.08
C SER A 473 23.11 -20.10 -22.17
N ASP A 474 23.16 -20.79 -23.31
CA ASP A 474 24.12 -21.87 -23.53
C ASP A 474 25.56 -21.35 -23.68
N ASP A 475 25.74 -20.13 -24.16
CA ASP A 475 27.04 -19.50 -24.42
C ASP A 475 27.43 -18.42 -23.39
N GLY A 476 26.58 -18.14 -22.41
CA GLY A 476 26.83 -17.11 -21.38
C GLY A 476 26.55 -15.68 -21.85
N THR A 477 26.01 -15.48 -23.06
CA THR A 477 25.61 -14.16 -23.57
C THR A 477 24.16 -13.85 -23.23
N ALA A 478 23.83 -12.59 -22.94
CA ALA A 478 22.46 -12.23 -22.54
C ALA A 478 21.49 -12.26 -23.73
N GLU A 479 21.99 -11.97 -24.93
CA GLU A 479 21.27 -11.89 -26.19
C GLU A 479 20.71 -13.26 -26.62
N ASN A 480 21.48 -14.33 -26.38
CA ASN A 480 21.10 -15.70 -26.72
C ASN A 480 20.35 -16.41 -25.59
N SER A 481 19.95 -15.69 -24.54
CA SER A 481 19.23 -16.25 -23.41
C SER A 481 17.85 -16.79 -23.78
N VAL A 482 17.42 -17.88 -23.13
CA VAL A 482 16.05 -18.40 -23.30
C VAL A 482 15.01 -17.50 -22.64
N ILE A 483 15.39 -16.70 -21.65
CA ILE A 483 14.51 -15.70 -21.04
C ILE A 483 14.50 -14.40 -21.86
N TYR A 484 13.57 -13.51 -21.53
CA TYR A 484 13.42 -12.20 -22.16
C TYR A 484 13.21 -11.14 -21.09
N GLN A 485 13.52 -9.89 -21.40
CA GLN A 485 13.39 -8.77 -20.47
C GLN A 485 11.93 -8.28 -20.36
N ASN A 486 11.58 -7.66 -19.23
CA ASN A 486 10.29 -6.97 -19.08
C ASN A 486 10.21 -5.74 -20.01
N PRO A 487 9.01 -5.36 -20.50
CA PRO A 487 8.87 -4.27 -21.46
C PRO A 487 9.53 -2.96 -21.00
N GLY A 488 10.27 -2.34 -21.90
CA GLY A 488 10.93 -1.05 -21.69
C GLY A 488 12.25 -1.10 -20.90
N TRP A 489 12.75 -2.29 -20.57
CA TRP A 489 14.06 -2.48 -19.95
C TRP A 489 15.07 -3.06 -20.95
N SER A 490 16.34 -2.67 -20.80
CA SER A 490 17.44 -3.15 -21.64
C SER A 490 18.09 -4.41 -21.07
N LEU A 491 18.89 -5.09 -21.91
CA LEU A 491 19.84 -6.13 -21.49
C LEU A 491 21.21 -5.55 -21.09
N ILE A 492 21.42 -4.24 -21.25
CA ILE A 492 22.66 -3.57 -20.88
C ILE A 492 22.57 -3.10 -19.44
N SER A 493 23.52 -3.54 -18.61
CA SER A 493 23.59 -3.16 -17.20
C SER A 493 23.76 -1.64 -17.01
N GLY A 494 23.15 -1.09 -15.96
CA GLY A 494 23.26 0.34 -15.61
C GLY A 494 22.50 1.30 -16.53
N THR A 495 21.71 0.80 -17.48
CA THR A 495 20.91 1.67 -18.36
C THR A 495 19.57 2.05 -17.74
N ALA A 496 19.13 3.28 -18.02
CA ALA A 496 17.79 3.75 -17.70
C ALA A 496 16.74 3.00 -18.53
N PRO A 497 15.48 2.89 -18.05
CA PRO A 497 14.40 2.37 -18.86
C PRO A 497 14.16 3.25 -20.09
N THR A 498 13.65 2.66 -21.16
CA THR A 498 13.26 3.40 -22.36
C THR A 498 12.06 4.30 -22.08
N GLY A 499 12.09 5.54 -22.56
CA GLY A 499 10.97 6.48 -22.47
C GLY A 499 10.95 7.35 -21.20
N LEU A 500 12.07 7.45 -20.47
CA LEU A 500 12.30 8.50 -19.47
C LEU A 500 12.87 9.78 -20.07
#